data_AF-A0A2S7PDP0-F1
#
_entry.id   AF-A0A2S7PDP0-F1
#
_cell.length_a   1.000
_cell.length_b   1.000
_cell.length_c   1.000
_cell.angle_alpha   90.00
_cell.angle_beta   90.00
_cell.angle_gamma   90.00
#
_symmetry.space_group_name_H-M   'P 1'
#
loop_
_entity.id
_entity.type
_entity.pdbx_description
1 polymer ?
#
loop_
_entity_poly.entity_id
_entity_poly.type
_entity_poly.pdbx_seq_one_letter_code
_entity_poly.pdbx_strand_id
1 'polypeptide(L)' 'MSEFTSTLEGFQRAMEWSLTGPPEDSKLYAEATSLPTFYHIMNGQRLPYDDFIKGIVEWRGKISEYKPVV' A
#
# COMPACT_ATOMS: atom_id res chain seq x y z
N MET A 1 -5.50 -10.12 0.96
CA MET A 1 -6.84 -10.31 0.36
C MET A 1 -6.80 -11.49 -0.61
N SER A 2 -7.78 -12.40 -0.55
CA SER A 2 -7.88 -13.60 -1.41
C SER A 2 -8.96 -13.50 -2.50
N GLU A 3 -9.65 -12.35 -2.61
CA GLU A 3 -10.69 -12.12 -3.61
C GLU A 3 -10.13 -11.51 -4.89
N PHE A 4 -10.68 -11.91 -6.04
CA PHE A 4 -10.27 -11.43 -7.36
C PHE A 4 -10.65 -9.96 -7.58
N THR A 5 -9.70 -9.14 -8.04
CA THR A 5 -9.89 -7.73 -8.39
C THR A 5 -10.40 -7.52 -9.83
N SER A 6 -10.97 -8.56 -10.45
CA SER A 6 -11.38 -8.55 -11.86
C SER A 6 -12.74 -7.87 -12.11
N THR A 7 -13.40 -7.37 -11.06
CA THR A 7 -14.59 -6.52 -11.14
C THR A 7 -14.28 -5.11 -10.66
N LEU A 8 -15.10 -4.13 -11.06
CA LEU A 8 -14.98 -2.74 -10.60
C LEU A 8 -15.02 -2.63 -9.07
N GLU A 9 -15.97 -3.32 -8.44
CA GLU A 9 -16.11 -3.37 -6.97
C GLU A 9 -14.89 -4.03 -6.30
N GLY A 10 -14.36 -5.10 -6.89
CA GLY A 10 -13.14 -5.74 -6.40
C GLY A 10 -11.92 -4.82 -6.51
N PHE A 11 -11.81 -4.07 -7.61
CA PHE A 11 -10.75 -3.09 -7.81
C PHE A 11 -10.85 -1.92 -6.83
N GLN A 12 -12.05 -1.36 -6.63
CA GLN A 12 -12.30 -0.29 -5.65
C GLN A 12 -11.92 -0.75 -4.24
N ARG A 13 -12.35 -1.95 -3.81
CA ARG A 13 -11.96 -2.50 -2.50
C ARG A 13 -10.45 -2.70 -2.37
N ALA A 14 -9.77 -3.13 -3.43
CA ALA A 14 -8.31 -3.26 -3.43
C ALA A 14 -7.58 -1.92 -3.34
N MET A 15 -8.07 -0.90 -4.03
CA MET A 15 -7.55 0.45 -3.90
C MET A 15 -7.77 1.02 -2.50
N GLU A 16 -8.97 0.83 -1.95
CA GLU A 16 -9.28 1.23 -0.57
C GLU A 16 -8.30 0.59 0.42
N TRP A 17 -8.24 -0.75 0.40
CA TRP A 17 -7.36 -1.51 1.30
C TRP A 17 -5.87 -1.16 1.14
N SER A 18 -5.42 -0.78 -0.06
CA SER A 18 -4.02 -0.39 -0.28
C SER A 18 -3.59 0.77 0.63
N LEU A 19 -4.50 1.71 0.90
CA LEU A 19 -4.24 2.90 1.71
C LEU A 19 -4.80 2.79 3.13
N THR A 20 -5.87 2.03 3.38
CA THR A 20 -6.54 1.95 4.69
C THR A 20 -6.40 0.61 5.38
N GLY A 21 -5.65 -0.33 4.79
CA GLY A 21 -5.36 -1.61 5.44
C GLY A 21 -4.59 -1.42 6.77
N PRO A 22 -4.56 -2.46 7.63
CA PRO A 22 -3.88 -2.37 8.92
C PRO A 22 -2.39 -2.00 8.77
N PRO A 23 -1.82 -1.16 9.65
CA PRO A 23 -0.39 -0.83 9.62
C PRO A 23 0.52 -2.05 9.75
N GLU A 24 0.14 -3.04 10.57
CA GLU A 24 0.84 -4.31 10.75
C GLU A 24 0.97 -5.14 9.46
N ASP A 25 0.02 -4.98 8.53
CA ASP A 25 0.01 -5.66 7.23
C ASP A 25 0.81 -4.92 6.16
N SER A 26 1.47 -3.80 6.49
CA SER A 26 2.20 -2.97 5.52
C SER A 26 3.34 -3.73 4.84
N LYS A 27 4.01 -4.62 5.58
CA LYS A 27 5.07 -5.46 5.01
C LYS A 27 4.49 -6.44 3.98
N LEU A 28 3.40 -7.11 4.31
CA LEU A 28 2.72 -8.04 3.41
C LEU A 28 2.24 -7.32 2.13
N TYR A 29 1.71 -6.11 2.28
CA TYR A 29 1.36 -5.26 1.14
C TYR A 29 2.58 -4.94 0.27
N ALA A 30 3.68 -4.46 0.88
CA ALA A 30 4.89 -4.11 0.15
C ALA A 30 5.47 -5.32 -0.61
N GLU A 31 5.46 -6.51 0.00
CA GLU A 31 5.90 -7.76 -0.65
C GLU A 31 4.98 -8.17 -1.82
N ALA A 32 3.69 -7.85 -1.74
CA ALA A 32 2.74 -8.15 -2.82
C ALA A 32 2.85 -7.18 -4.01
N THR A 33 3.34 -5.95 -3.80
CA THR A 33 3.36 -4.89 -4.83
C THR A 33 4.76 -4.48 -5.28
N SER A 34 5.82 -4.97 -4.63
CA SER A 34 7.19 -4.58 -4.95
C SER A 34 8.19 -5.72 -4.73
N LEU A 35 9.32 -5.66 -5.43
CA LEU A 35 10.42 -6.61 -5.26
C LEU A 35 11.28 -6.24 -4.04
N PRO A 36 11.94 -7.18 -3.36
CA PRO A 36 12.88 -6.85 -2.28
C PRO A 36 14.06 -5.95 -2.71
N THR A 37 14.39 -5.95 -4.01
CA THR A 37 15.43 -5.10 -4.61
C THR A 37 14.91 -3.73 -5.05
N PHE A 38 13.62 -3.47 -4.89
CA PHE A 38 12.99 -2.20 -5.19
C PHE A 38 13.53 -1.09 -4.27
N TYR A 39 13.48 0.14 -4.78
CA TYR A 39 13.68 1.34 -4.00
C TYR A 39 12.63 2.37 -4.40
N HIS A 40 12.15 3.13 -3.42
CA HIS A 40 11.17 4.17 -3.67
C HIS A 40 11.88 5.50 -3.91
N ILE A 41 11.43 6.31 -4.86
CA ILE A 41 11.92 7.69 -5.03
C ILE A 41 10.86 8.63 -4.48
N MET A 42 11.20 9.34 -3.41
CA MET A 42 10.33 10.37 -2.83
C MET A 42 11.12 11.68 -2.77
N ASN A 43 10.56 12.76 -3.32
CA ASN A 43 11.20 14.09 -3.34
C ASN A 43 12.64 14.10 -3.87
N GLY A 44 12.89 13.30 -4.92
CA GLY A 44 14.22 13.17 -5.53
C GLY A 44 15.23 12.33 -4.73
N GLN A 45 14.84 11.78 -3.58
CA GLN A 45 15.68 10.93 -2.75
C GLN A 45 15.30 9.46 -2.93
N ARG A 46 16.33 8.60 -3.03
CA ARG A 46 16.17 7.14 -3.06
C ARG A 46 15.99 6.63 -1.63
N LEU A 47 14.82 6.10 -1.34
CA LEU A 47 14.49 5.41 -0.10
C LEU A 47 14.71 3.90 -0.26
N PRO A 48 15.51 3.27 0.63
CA PRO A 48 15.60 1.82 0.73
C PRO A 48 14.23 1.16 0.99
N TYR A 49 14.15 -0.13 0.72
CA TYR A 49 12.95 -0.94 0.91
C TYR A 49 12.36 -0.84 2.33
N ASP A 50 13.21 -0.88 3.36
CA ASP A 50 12.76 -0.76 4.76
C ASP A 50 12.14 0.59 5.07
N ASP A 51 12.69 1.67 4.51
CA ASP A 51 12.17 3.02 4.72
C ASP A 51 10.89 3.25 3.92
N PHE A 52 10.75 2.60 2.76
CA PHE A 52 9.48 2.53 2.05
C PHE A 52 8.38 1.85 2.88
N ILE A 53 8.67 0.71 3.53
CA ILE A 53 7.72 0.04 4.42
C ILE A 53 7.33 0.96 5.59
N LYS A 54 8.29 1.62 6.24
CA LYS A 54 8.00 2.55 7.34
C LYS A 54 7.05 3.68 6.88
N GLY A 55 7.24 4.20 5.68
CA GLY A 55 6.35 5.20 5.10
C GLY A 55 4.92 4.69 4.94
N ILE A 56 4.73 3.44 4.51
CA ILE A 56 3.41 2.82 4.41
C ILE A 56 2.77 2.64 5.79
N VAL A 57 3.53 2.16 6.78
CA VAL A 57 3.07 2.00 8.17
C VAL A 57 2.60 3.34 8.74
N GLU A 58 3.40 4.39 8.57
CA GLU A 58 3.07 5.73 9.03
C GLU A 58 1.81 6.27 8.34
N TRP A 59 1.70 6.07 7.02
CA TRP A 59 0.52 6.49 6.25
C TRP A 59 -0.75 5.80 6.75
N ARG A 60 -0.73 4.46 6.83
CA ARG A 60 -1.87 3.64 7.29
C ARG A 60 -2.26 3.93 8.73
N GLY A 61 -1.31 4.31 9.58
CA GLY A 61 -1.58 4.72 10.96
C GLY A 61 -2.24 6.09 11.10
N LYS A 62 -2.21 6.93 10.05
CA LYS A 62 -2.72 8.31 10.07
C LYS A 62 -4.00 8.49 9.27
N ILE A 63 -4.19 7.74 8.20
CA ILE A 63 -5.36 7.88 7.34
C ILE A 63 -6.59 7.22 8.00
N SER A 64 -7.68 7.98 8.10
CA SER A 64 -8.92 7.52 8.75
C SER A 64 -9.94 6.97 7.76
N GLU A 65 -9.92 7.44 6.51
CA GLU A 65 -10.87 7.04 5.47
C GLU A 65 -10.28 7.31 4.09
N TYR A 66 -10.51 6.40 3.15
CA TYR A 66 -10.25 6.59 1.73
C TYR A 66 -11.28 5.79 0.94
N LYS A 67 -12.16 6.50 0.23
CA LYS A 67 -13.18 5.89 -0.63
C LYS A 67 -12.84 6.18 -2.09
N PRO A 68 -12.21 5.24 -2.81
CA PRO A 68 -11.86 5.44 -4.21
C PRO A 68 -13.12 5.56 -5.06
N VAL A 69 -13.17 6.61 -5.89
CA VAL A 69 -14.18 6.75 -6.94
C VAL A 69 -13.50 6.40 -8.26
N VAL A 70 -13.98 5.33 -8.91
CA VAL A 70 -13.45 4.79 -10.16
C VAL A 70 -14.51 4.88 -11.24
#